data_AF-A0A067FUY8-F1
#
_entry.id   AF-A0A067FUY8-F1
#
_cell.length_a   1.000
_cell.length_b   1.000
_cell.length_c   1.000
_cell.angle_alpha   90.00
_cell.angle_beta   90.00
_cell.angle_gamma   90.00
#
_symmetry.space_group_name_H-M   'P 1'
#
loop_
_entity.id
_entity.type
_entity.pdbx_description
1 polymer ?
#
loop_
_entity_poly.entity_id
_entity_poly.type
_entity_poly.pdbx_seq_one_letter_code
_entity_poly.pdbx_strand_id
1 'polypeptide(L)'
;MVLSKRYLFFSVLHLLLLTDTALCIRFPDRVSTSINDELGRPLKAAVFALGSFWRSEAVFGCLNGVVRTTVGYAGGSKTNPEFRNLGDHAESVQVEYDPRVINFRQLLEVFWTSHDCRQVFGQGPDVGNQYR
;
A
#
# COMPACT_ATOMS: atom_id res chain seq x y z
N MET A 1 -41.43 19.21 -19.98
CA MET A 1 -40.37 19.59 -19.01
C MET A 1 -39.78 18.41 -18.21
N VAL A 2 -39.92 17.15 -18.66
CA VAL A 2 -39.41 15.95 -17.96
C VAL A 2 -38.21 15.31 -18.68
N LEU A 3 -38.13 15.49 -20.00
CA LEU A 3 -37.11 14.89 -20.85
C LEU A 3 -35.70 15.47 -20.59
N SER A 4 -35.60 16.80 -20.40
CA SER A 4 -34.32 17.49 -20.10
C SER A 4 -33.70 17.06 -18.76
N LYS A 5 -34.51 16.74 -17.74
CA LYS A 5 -34.01 16.27 -16.44
C LYS A 5 -33.38 14.88 -16.51
N ARG A 6 -33.87 14.01 -17.40
CA ARG A 6 -33.29 12.69 -17.64
C ARG A 6 -31.94 12.79 -18.34
N TYR A 7 -31.82 13.64 -19.36
CA TYR A 7 -30.54 13.90 -20.02
C TYR A 7 -29.50 14.53 -19.08
N LEU A 8 -29.93 15.46 -18.22
CA LEU A 8 -29.05 16.04 -17.21
C LEU A 8 -28.58 14.98 -16.21
N PHE A 9 -29.47 14.08 -15.78
CA PHE A 9 -29.11 12.98 -14.87
C PHE A 9 -28.12 11.99 -15.50
N PHE A 10 -28.34 11.57 -16.75
CA PHE A 10 -27.40 10.68 -17.46
C PHE A 10 -26.06 11.36 -17.76
N SER A 11 -26.06 12.66 -18.06
CA SER A 11 -24.86 13.47 -18.25
C SER A 11 -24.04 13.59 -16.96
N VAL A 12 -24.70 13.88 -15.82
CA VAL A 12 -24.05 13.94 -14.51
C VAL A 12 -23.55 12.56 -14.07
N LEU A 13 -24.31 11.49 -14.33
CA LEU A 13 -23.88 10.12 -14.05
C LEU A 13 -22.69 9.68 -14.92
N HIS A 14 -22.67 10.05 -16.21
CA HIS A 14 -21.51 9.83 -17.08
C HIS A 14 -20.29 10.63 -16.60
N LEU A 15 -20.48 11.88 -16.17
CA LEU A 15 -19.40 12.69 -15.63
C LEU A 15 -18.83 12.11 -14.32
N LEU A 16 -19.71 11.58 -13.44
CA LEU A 16 -19.32 10.89 -12.21
C LEU A 16 -18.61 9.55 -12.46
N LEU A 17 -18.99 8.82 -13.52
CA LEU A 17 -18.33 7.59 -13.94
C LEU A 17 -16.99 7.84 -14.65
N LEU A 18 -16.82 9.00 -15.29
CA LEU A 18 -15.54 9.42 -15.89
C LEU A 18 -14.53 9.89 -14.83
N THR A 19 -14.98 10.20 -13.61
CA THR A 19 -14.13 10.52 -12.48
C THR A 19 -13.75 9.29 -11.64
N ASP A 20 -13.83 8.08 -12.20
CA ASP A 20 -13.29 6.88 -11.57
C ASP A 20 -11.76 6.97 -11.54
N THR A 21 -11.25 7.79 -10.63
CA THR A 21 -9.86 7.78 -10.21
C THR A 21 -9.64 6.43 -9.58
N ALA A 22 -9.22 5.45 -10.38
CA ALA A 22 -8.62 4.24 -9.86
C ALA A 22 -7.59 4.70 -8.82
N LEU A 23 -7.90 4.46 -7.55
CA LEU A 23 -7.05 4.91 -6.46
C LEU A 23 -5.71 4.23 -6.66
N CYS A 24 -4.71 5.04 -7.03
CA CYS A 24 -3.37 4.55 -7.27
C CYS A 24 -2.91 3.85 -6.00
N ILE A 25 -2.51 2.59 -6.10
CA ILE A 25 -1.96 1.85 -4.95
C ILE A 25 -0.49 2.24 -4.75
N ARG A 26 -0.15 3.52 -4.95
CA ARG A 26 1.19 4.06 -4.76
C ARG A 26 1.27 4.70 -3.38
N PHE A 27 2.22 4.27 -2.56
CA PHE A 27 2.49 4.96 -1.31
C PHE A 27 3.24 6.27 -1.57
N PRO A 28 2.83 7.39 -0.95
CA PRO A 28 3.55 8.65 -1.06
C PRO A 28 4.92 8.53 -0.40
N ASP A 29 5.90 9.29 -0.91
CA ASP A 29 7.27 9.29 -0.38
C ASP A 29 7.35 9.69 1.10
N ARG A 30 6.31 10.38 1.60
CA ARG A 30 6.13 10.71 3.01
C ARG A 30 4.76 10.23 3.48
N VAL A 31 4.78 9.26 4.39
CA VAL A 31 3.59 8.85 5.14
C VAL A 31 3.14 10.01 6.04
N SER A 32 1.90 10.48 5.88
CA SER A 32 1.36 11.58 6.68
C SER A 32 1.10 11.14 8.13
N THR A 33 1.41 12.03 9.07
CA THR A 33 1.65 11.70 10.49
C THR A 33 0.40 11.58 11.36
N SER A 34 -0.81 11.74 10.83
CA SER A 34 -2.05 11.71 11.62
C SER A 34 -2.88 10.47 11.30
N ILE A 35 -2.38 9.30 11.70
CA ILE A 35 -3.13 8.05 11.68
C ILE A 35 -3.61 7.80 13.10
N ASN A 36 -4.92 7.62 13.29
CA ASN A 36 -5.50 7.28 14.58
C ASN A 36 -6.32 5.99 14.45
N ASP A 37 -6.41 5.22 15.53
CA ASP A 37 -7.35 4.10 15.62
C ASP A 37 -8.80 4.57 15.77
N GLU A 38 -9.75 3.63 15.81
CA GLU A 38 -11.19 3.92 16.00
C GLU A 38 -11.49 4.67 17.32
N LEU A 39 -10.60 4.61 18.30
CA LEU A 39 -10.70 5.28 19.60
C LEU A 39 -9.92 6.61 19.65
N GLY A 40 -9.40 7.08 18.51
CA GLY A 40 -8.68 8.35 18.40
C GLY A 40 -7.25 8.29 18.95
N ARG A 41 -6.68 7.11 19.18
CA ARG A 41 -5.32 6.95 19.69
C ARG A 41 -4.32 7.03 18.53
N PRO A 42 -3.17 7.70 18.73
CA PRO A 42 -2.20 7.89 17.65
C PRO A 42 -1.52 6.57 17.28
N LEU A 43 -1.54 6.25 15.99
CA LEU A 43 -0.82 5.14 15.37
C LEU A 43 0.42 5.67 14.63
N LYS A 44 1.31 4.76 14.29
CA LYS A 44 2.42 5.02 13.37
C LYS A 44 2.29 4.13 12.14
N ALA A 45 2.95 4.53 11.07
CA ALA A 45 3.04 3.71 9.87
C ALA A 45 4.48 3.56 9.39
N ALA A 46 4.74 2.41 8.79
CA ALA A 46 6.00 2.07 8.12
C ALA A 46 5.68 1.38 6.79
N VAL A 47 6.55 1.54 5.80
CA VAL A 47 6.42 0.88 4.49
C VAL A 47 7.64 -0.03 4.30
N PHE A 48 7.40 -1.28 3.92
CA PHE A 48 8.44 -2.28 3.67
C PHE A 48 8.28 -2.90 2.28
N ALA A 49 9.40 -3.17 1.60
CA ALA A 49 9.48 -3.95 0.36
C ALA A 49 10.41 -5.14 0.61
N LEU A 50 9.89 -6.36 0.48
CA LEU A 50 10.58 -7.60 0.88
C LEU A 50 10.16 -8.79 0.00
N GLY A 51 9.94 -8.54 -1.28
CA GLY A 51 9.40 -9.52 -2.24
C GLY A 51 7.89 -9.37 -2.47
N SER A 52 7.22 -10.47 -2.84
CA SER A 52 5.78 -10.47 -3.12
C SER A 52 4.97 -9.87 -1.98
N PHE A 53 4.16 -8.85 -2.28
CA PHE A 53 3.34 -8.16 -1.27
C PHE A 53 2.30 -9.05 -0.56
N TRP A 54 1.90 -10.19 -1.13
CA TRP A 54 0.98 -11.15 -0.51
C TRP A 54 1.66 -11.87 0.65
N ARG A 55 2.93 -12.25 0.45
CA ARG A 55 3.77 -12.78 1.53
C ARG A 55 4.04 -11.69 2.56
N SER A 56 4.44 -10.51 2.10
CA SER A 56 4.74 -9.36 2.96
C SER A 56 3.56 -9.00 3.87
N GLU A 57 2.35 -8.92 3.32
CA GLU A 57 1.13 -8.67 4.07
C GLU A 57 0.87 -9.76 5.11
N ALA A 58 0.99 -11.04 4.74
CA ALA A 58 0.81 -12.15 5.67
C ALA A 58 1.83 -12.14 6.83
N VAL A 59 3.08 -11.73 6.55
CA VAL A 59 4.15 -11.61 7.56
C VAL A 59 3.81 -10.58 8.63
N PHE A 60 3.28 -9.40 8.24
CA PHE A 60 2.98 -8.33 9.19
C PHE A 60 1.56 -8.38 9.76
N GLY A 61 0.58 -8.83 8.99
CA GLY A 61 -0.85 -8.74 9.33
C GLY A 61 -1.26 -9.57 10.55
N CYS A 62 -0.47 -10.55 10.94
CA CYS A 62 -0.71 -11.40 12.12
C CYS A 62 0.01 -10.92 13.39
N LEU A 63 0.78 -9.83 13.33
CA LEU A 63 1.57 -9.37 14.47
C LEU A 63 0.70 -8.62 15.49
N ASN A 64 0.85 -8.97 16.77
CA ASN A 64 0.20 -8.22 17.83
C ASN A 64 0.68 -6.75 17.83
N GLY A 65 -0.26 -5.82 17.83
CA GLY A 65 0.02 -4.38 17.73
C GLY A 65 -0.03 -3.82 16.31
N VAL A 66 -0.10 -4.66 15.27
CA VAL A 66 -0.45 -4.21 13.92
C VAL A 66 -1.97 -4.05 13.84
N VAL A 67 -2.40 -2.88 13.38
CA VAL A 67 -3.82 -2.50 13.29
C VAL A 67 -4.34 -2.69 11.87
N ARG A 68 -3.54 -2.32 10.87
CA ARG A 68 -3.90 -2.43 9.47
C ARG A 68 -2.67 -2.66 8.61
N THR A 69 -2.81 -3.51 7.60
CA THR A 69 -1.89 -3.64 6.49
C THR A 69 -2.58 -3.20 5.20
N THR A 70 -1.82 -2.55 4.32
CA THR A 70 -2.24 -2.20 2.97
C THR A 70 -1.09 -2.56 2.03
N VAL A 71 -1.37 -3.29 0.95
CA VAL A 71 -0.36 -3.58 -0.08
C VAL A 71 -0.35 -2.51 -1.17
N GLY A 72 0.77 -2.35 -1.87
CA GLY A 72 0.93 -1.34 -2.91
C GLY A 72 2.31 -1.28 -3.54
N TYR A 73 2.63 -0.12 -4.11
CA TYR A 73 3.83 0.16 -4.88
C TYR A 73 4.55 1.38 -4.30
N ALA A 74 5.85 1.28 -4.08
CA ALA A 74 6.67 2.40 -3.59
C ALA A 74 8.07 2.42 -4.21
N GLY A 75 8.76 3.56 -4.06
CA GLY A 75 10.16 3.70 -4.45
C GLY A 75 10.42 3.84 -5.96
N GLY A 76 9.38 4.02 -6.77
CA GLY A 76 9.46 4.34 -8.19
C GLY A 76 8.91 5.73 -8.54
N SER A 77 9.05 6.10 -9.81
CA SER A 77 8.71 7.40 -10.38
C SER A 77 7.35 7.41 -11.10
N LYS A 78 6.84 6.24 -11.51
CA LYS A 78 5.52 6.15 -12.19
C LYS A 78 4.42 6.68 -11.26
N THR A 79 3.60 7.61 -11.74
CA THR A 79 2.57 8.29 -10.93
C THR A 79 1.43 7.36 -10.51
N ASN A 80 0.92 6.58 -11.46
CA ASN A 80 -0.22 5.69 -11.27
C ASN A 80 0.21 4.25 -11.65
N PRO A 81 1.02 3.58 -10.80
CA PRO A 81 1.41 2.21 -11.04
C PRO A 81 0.19 1.28 -10.90
N GLU A 82 0.12 0.29 -11.77
CA GLU A 82 -0.89 -0.76 -11.76
C GLU A 82 -0.19 -2.13 -11.76
N PHE A 83 -0.89 -3.19 -11.37
CA PHE A 83 -0.31 -4.52 -11.24
C PHE A 83 0.40 -5.02 -12.51
N ARG A 84 -0.17 -4.72 -13.68
CA ARG A 84 0.41 -5.12 -14.98
C ARG A 84 1.54 -4.21 -15.45
N ASN A 85 1.68 -3.03 -14.87
CA ASN A 85 2.63 -2.01 -15.28
C ASN A 85 2.95 -1.07 -14.11
N LEU A 86 3.83 -1.53 -13.23
CA LEU A 86 4.25 -0.78 -12.04
C LEU A 86 5.50 0.09 -12.27
N GLY A 87 6.17 -0.02 -13.42
CA GLY A 87 7.39 0.74 -13.70
C GLY A 87 8.57 0.30 -12.82
N ASP A 88 9.21 1.26 -12.17
CA ASP A 88 10.38 1.11 -11.30
C ASP A 88 10.02 0.96 -9.81
N HIS A 89 8.73 0.84 -9.47
CA HIS A 89 8.29 0.60 -8.10
C HIS A 89 8.69 -0.80 -7.59
N ALA A 90 8.69 -0.96 -6.26
CA ALA A 90 8.73 -2.26 -5.59
C ALA A 90 7.33 -2.59 -5.05
N GLU A 91 6.97 -3.88 -5.06
CA GLU A 91 5.86 -4.37 -4.27
C GLU A 91 6.13 -4.11 -2.79
N SER A 92 5.19 -3.45 -2.14
CA SER A 92 5.37 -2.91 -0.79
C SER A 92 4.14 -3.16 0.07
N VAL A 93 4.36 -3.19 1.39
CA VAL A 93 3.30 -3.23 2.40
C VAL A 93 3.45 -2.03 3.34
N GLN A 94 2.37 -1.27 3.51
CA GLN A 94 2.24 -0.29 4.56
C GLN A 94 1.66 -0.97 5.81
N VAL A 95 2.35 -0.82 6.92
CA VAL A 95 1.97 -1.37 8.23
C VAL A 95 1.61 -0.21 9.15
N GLU A 96 0.34 -0.12 9.53
CA GLU A 96 -0.14 0.78 10.59
C GLU A 96 -0.16 0.02 11.91
N TYR A 97 0.51 0.57 12.91
CA TYR A 97 0.76 -0.13 14.18
C TYR A 97 0.62 0.80 15.38
N ASP A 98 0.23 0.19 16.51
CA ASP A 98 0.22 0.82 17.82
C ASP A 98 1.64 0.79 18.43
N PRO A 99 2.33 1.94 18.54
CA PRO A 99 3.69 2.01 19.08
C PRO A 99 3.79 1.63 20.57
N ARG A 100 2.66 1.49 21.27
CA ARG A 100 2.60 1.04 22.67
C ARG A 100 2.65 -0.48 22.80
N VAL A 101 2.35 -1.21 21.72
CA VAL A 101 2.31 -2.68 21.68
C VAL A 101 3.49 -3.23 20.90
N ILE A 102 3.78 -2.67 19.72
CA ILE A 102 4.91 -3.06 18.87
C ILE A 102 5.65 -1.80 18.41
N ASN A 103 6.98 -1.80 18.49
CA ASN A 103 7.78 -0.67 18.06
C ASN A 103 8.44 -0.91 16.67
N PHE A 104 8.95 0.16 16.08
CA PHE A 104 9.57 0.11 14.75
C PHE A 104 10.77 -0.85 14.65
N ARG A 105 11.54 -1.02 15.74
CA ARG A 105 12.67 -1.95 15.76
C ARG A 105 12.20 -3.40 15.63
N GLN A 106 11.11 -3.76 16.31
CA GLN A 106 10.52 -5.10 16.21
C GLN A 106 9.99 -5.37 14.79
N LEU A 107 9.38 -4.37 14.15
CA LEU A 107 8.99 -4.47 12.74
C LEU A 107 10.20 -4.66 11.82
N LEU A 108 11.32 -3.98 12.10
CA LEU A 108 12.58 -4.20 11.37
C LEU A 108 13.14 -5.61 11.60
N GLU A 109 13.06 -6.16 12.80
CA GLU A 109 13.50 -7.54 13.08
C GLU A 109 12.69 -8.55 12.25
N VAL A 110 11.37 -8.38 12.17
CA VAL A 110 10.51 -9.18 11.29
C VAL A 110 10.92 -9.01 9.83
N PHE A 111 11.12 -7.77 9.38
CA PHE A 111 11.56 -7.46 8.02
C PHE A 111 12.84 -8.22 7.66
N TRP A 112 13.92 -8.07 8.45
CA TRP A 112 15.21 -8.68 8.16
C TRP A 112 15.21 -10.22 8.25
N THR A 113 14.30 -10.81 9.03
CA THR A 113 14.18 -12.28 9.15
C THR A 113 13.27 -12.90 8.09
N SER A 114 12.49 -12.10 7.36
CA SER A 114 11.45 -12.58 6.44
C SER A 114 11.85 -12.57 4.96
N HIS A 115 13.05 -12.11 4.60
CA HIS A 115 13.54 -12.07 3.22
C HIS A 115 15.08 -12.18 3.15
N ASP A 116 15.62 -12.59 2.00
CA ASP A 116 17.06 -12.62 1.75
C ASP A 116 17.52 -11.32 1.08
N CYS A 117 18.18 -10.43 1.83
CA CYS A 117 18.66 -9.13 1.36
C CYS A 117 19.81 -9.22 0.34
N ARG A 118 20.35 -10.42 0.09
CA ARG A 118 21.40 -10.64 -0.91
C ARG A 118 20.81 -10.81 -2.31
N GLN A 119 19.49 -11.03 -2.42
CA GLN A 119 18.80 -11.17 -3.69
C GLN A 119 18.42 -9.78 -4.22
N VAL A 120 19.16 -9.30 -5.21
CA VAL A 120 19.04 -7.91 -5.71
C VAL A 120 17.96 -7.76 -6.80
N PHE A 121 17.61 -8.83 -7.51
CA PHE A 121 16.65 -8.81 -8.63
C PHE A 121 15.56 -9.87 -8.47
N GLY A 122 15.02 -9.99 -7.27
CA GLY A 122 14.03 -11.01 -6.95
C GLY A 122 14.00 -11.31 -5.46
N GLN A 123 12.99 -12.08 -5.05
CA GLN A 123 12.93 -12.64 -3.71
C GLN A 123 12.34 -14.06 -3.76
N GLY A 124 13.12 -15.03 -3.29
CA GLY A 124 12.78 -16.45 -3.39
C GLY A 124 12.54 -16.89 -4.84
N PRO A 125 11.35 -17.45 -5.18
CA PRO A 125 11.02 -17.86 -6.54
C PRO A 125 10.62 -16.69 -7.45
N ASP A 126 10.33 -15.52 -6.88
CA ASP A 126 9.81 -14.37 -7.61
C ASP A 126 10.96 -13.55 -8.21
N VAL A 127 11.00 -13.45 -9.54
CA VAL A 127 12.09 -12.78 -10.28
C VAL A 127 11.61 -11.46 -10.85
N GLY A 128 12.39 -10.39 -10.61
CA GLY A 128 12.10 -9.06 -11.12
C GLY A 128 12.45 -7.95 -10.13
N ASN A 129 12.72 -6.76 -10.67
CA ASN A 129 13.07 -5.58 -9.87
C ASN A 129 11.97 -5.13 -8.90
N GLN A 130 10.72 -5.53 -9.17
CA GLN A 130 9.59 -5.24 -8.30
C GLN A 130 9.65 -5.99 -6.97
N TYR A 131 10.47 -7.04 -6.86
CA TYR A 131 10.61 -7.87 -5.66
C TYR A 131 11.89 -7.57 -4.86
N ARG A 132 12.58 -6.47 -5.18
CA ARG A 132 13.76 -6.01 -4.45
C ARG A 132 13.46 -5.61 -3.00
#